data_AF-E3R0Z6-F1
#
_entry.id   AF-E3R0Z6-F1
#
_cell.length_a   1.000
_cell.length_b   1.000
_cell.length_c   1.000
_cell.angle_alpha   90.00
_cell.angle_beta   90.00
_cell.angle_gamma   90.00
#
_symmetry.space_group_name_H-M   'P 1'
#
loop_
_entity.id
_entity.type
_entity.pdbx_description
1 polymer ?
#
loop_
_entity_poly.entity_id
_entity_poly.type
_entity_poly.pdbx_seq_one_letter_code
_entity_poly.pdbx_strand_id
1 'polypeptide(L)'
;MSNIFIKYPPLVGLYNRWAGDPIEYGAAALLQNIVIIFFKIEDSFCPAFEQPPDLGSRRNYRIDVLIFEHNIMYSAPGLLVPRLLLEMKGGGGSSKAVESQALANARASIQQYSLVGLFVQTVLGIERALYFRFWWMDSVSLQLQPLDGGPKSGSRDGRSAYVELSTEGGNKLESYYNQVKSGTPIIPTEEHGQDPLDPLAQEVDHSADNLPNETLGYEGDAMMADIAAQQGGVSESEPEEMDQEAGAGPSQAPQGTGQSRNATPKRIEITYESHTLRKDKFLFRKHKKGRIHSTEIEDWDVKRTRDGEVWTWKKDKKYWGYRPHGMSRR
;
A
#
# COMPACT_ATOMS: atom_id res chain seq x y z
N MET A 1 -13.52 2.98 -25.98
CA MET A 1 -12.20 3.39 -25.45
C MET A 1 -12.42 4.58 -24.55
N SER A 2 -11.72 4.70 -23.42
CA SER A 2 -11.85 5.87 -22.54
C SER A 2 -11.33 7.17 -23.18
N ASN A 3 -11.93 8.29 -22.80
CA ASN A 3 -11.65 9.64 -23.27
C ASN A 3 -10.21 10.05 -23.01
N ILE A 4 -9.60 9.57 -21.92
CA ILE A 4 -8.19 9.86 -21.59
C ILE A 4 -7.24 9.36 -22.69
N PHE A 5 -7.50 8.19 -23.28
CA PHE A 5 -6.69 7.65 -24.36
C PHE A 5 -6.92 8.35 -25.69
N ILE A 6 -8.14 8.85 -25.92
CA ILE A 6 -8.47 9.67 -27.09
C ILE A 6 -7.77 11.03 -27.00
N LYS A 7 -7.82 11.66 -25.81
CA LYS A 7 -7.25 12.99 -25.55
C LYS A 7 -5.72 13.00 -25.53
N TYR A 8 -5.10 11.88 -25.12
CA TYR A 8 -3.64 11.76 -24.99
C TYR A 8 -3.11 10.50 -25.69
N PRO A 9 -2.91 10.55 -27.02
CA PRO A 9 -2.41 9.40 -27.80
C PRO A 9 -1.12 8.75 -27.28
N PRO A 10 -0.14 9.47 -26.69
CA PRO A 10 1.03 8.82 -26.09
C PRO A 10 0.70 7.81 -24.98
N LEU A 11 -0.41 8.02 -24.24
CA LEU A 11 -0.88 7.07 -23.22
C LEU A 11 -1.33 5.74 -23.84
N VAL A 12 -1.85 5.75 -25.08
CA VAL A 12 -2.17 4.53 -25.82
C VAL A 12 -0.90 3.74 -26.12
N GLY A 13 0.18 4.43 -26.52
CA GLY A 13 1.49 3.81 -26.73
C GLY A 13 2.04 3.15 -25.46
N LEU A 14 1.97 3.86 -24.33
CA LEU A 14 2.38 3.32 -23.03
C LEU A 14 1.50 2.14 -22.59
N TYR A 15 0.18 2.24 -22.75
CA TYR A 15 -0.76 1.16 -22.44
C TYR A 15 -0.49 -0.07 -23.29
N ASN A 16 -0.32 0.08 -24.60
CA ASN A 16 -0.03 -1.05 -25.49
C ASN A 16 1.32 -1.70 -25.18
N ARG A 17 2.35 -0.90 -24.86
CA ARG A 17 3.65 -1.42 -24.43
C ARG A 17 3.52 -2.25 -23.17
N TRP A 18 2.80 -1.75 -22.17
CA TRP A 18 2.55 -2.49 -20.93
C TRP A 18 1.67 -3.72 -21.17
N ALA A 19 0.59 -3.63 -21.95
CA ALA A 19 -0.29 -4.76 -22.23
C ALA A 19 0.43 -5.90 -23.00
N GLY A 20 1.46 -5.56 -23.78
CA GLY A 20 2.34 -6.53 -24.45
C GLY A 20 3.27 -7.28 -23.49
N ASP A 21 3.70 -6.63 -22.40
CA ASP A 21 4.55 -7.19 -21.34
C ASP A 21 4.10 -6.65 -19.97
N PRO A 22 3.10 -7.29 -19.32
CA PRO A 22 2.35 -6.71 -18.20
C PRO A 22 3.10 -6.80 -16.86
N ILE A 23 4.29 -6.20 -16.83
CA ILE A 23 5.11 -6.03 -15.64
C ILE A 23 4.66 -4.80 -14.83
N GLU A 24 4.90 -4.84 -13.53
CA GLU A 24 4.47 -3.81 -12.57
C GLU A 24 5.01 -2.42 -12.92
N TYR A 25 6.29 -2.30 -13.26
CA TYR A 25 6.90 -1.02 -13.61
C TYR A 25 6.31 -0.38 -14.88
N GLY A 26 5.80 -1.19 -15.82
CA GLY A 26 5.11 -0.68 -17.01
C GLY A 26 3.75 -0.08 -16.67
N ALA A 27 2.99 -0.73 -15.77
CA ALA A 27 1.75 -0.20 -15.24
C ALA A 27 1.98 1.09 -14.45
N ALA A 28 3.03 1.11 -13.63
CA ALA A 28 3.42 2.29 -12.85
C ALA A 28 3.74 3.47 -13.77
N ALA A 29 4.56 3.26 -14.81
CA ALA A 29 4.89 4.32 -15.77
C ALA A 29 3.65 4.92 -16.44
N LEU A 30 2.68 4.08 -16.84
CA LEU A 30 1.41 4.57 -17.38
C LEU A 30 0.62 5.39 -16.34
N LEU A 31 0.47 4.88 -15.13
CA LEU A 31 -0.26 5.55 -14.05
C LEU A 31 0.38 6.90 -13.68
N GLN A 32 1.71 6.96 -13.60
CA GLN A 32 2.46 8.17 -13.32
C GLN A 32 2.20 9.26 -14.38
N ASN A 33 2.20 8.88 -15.66
CA ASN A 33 1.90 9.83 -16.75
C ASN A 33 0.46 10.33 -16.69
N ILE A 34 -0.50 9.45 -16.37
CA ILE A 34 -1.90 9.84 -16.14
C ILE A 34 -1.98 10.87 -15.02
N VAL A 35 -1.35 10.60 -13.88
CA VAL A 35 -1.34 11.51 -12.73
C VAL A 35 -0.74 12.88 -13.10
N ILE A 36 0.43 12.91 -13.76
CA ILE A 36 1.11 14.16 -14.14
C ILE A 36 0.24 15.01 -15.07
N ILE A 37 -0.53 14.37 -15.96
CA ILE A 37 -1.46 15.08 -16.86
C ILE A 37 -2.59 15.76 -16.08
N PHE A 38 -3.12 15.10 -15.05
CA PHE A 38 -4.25 15.62 -14.27
C PHE A 38 -3.86 16.54 -13.12
N PHE A 39 -2.68 16.36 -12.52
CA PHE A 39 -2.23 17.09 -11.32
C PHE A 39 -0.95 17.84 -11.64
N LYS A 40 -1.10 19.02 -12.24
CA LYS A 40 0.00 19.86 -12.71
C LYS A 40 0.49 20.80 -11.61
N ILE A 41 1.77 21.15 -11.69
CA ILE A 41 2.38 22.14 -10.79
C ILE A 41 1.74 23.51 -10.98
N GLU A 42 1.40 23.86 -12.22
CA GLU A 42 0.69 25.09 -12.57
C GLU A 42 -0.71 25.16 -11.95
N ASP A 43 -1.32 24.00 -11.68
CA ASP A 43 -2.61 23.89 -10.97
C ASP A 43 -2.41 23.81 -9.44
N SER A 44 -1.22 24.12 -8.93
CA SER A 44 -0.83 24.01 -7.52
C SER A 44 -0.81 22.57 -6.97
N PHE A 45 -0.65 21.56 -7.82
CA PHE A 45 -0.48 20.17 -7.38
C PHE A 45 0.95 19.66 -7.56
N CYS A 46 1.41 18.83 -6.63
CA CYS A 46 2.71 18.21 -6.67
C CYS A 46 2.57 16.68 -6.51
N PRO A 47 2.60 15.92 -7.62
CA PRO A 47 2.71 14.47 -7.56
C PRO A 47 4.08 14.04 -7.06
N ALA A 48 4.12 13.30 -5.96
CA ALA A 48 5.33 12.71 -5.42
C ALA A 48 5.25 11.18 -5.52
N PHE A 49 6.32 10.56 -6.02
CA PHE A 49 6.37 9.12 -6.26
C PHE A 49 7.26 8.43 -5.23
N GLU A 50 6.90 7.21 -4.85
CA GLU A 50 7.67 6.34 -3.96
C GLU A 50 8.06 7.03 -2.63
N GLN A 51 7.08 7.72 -2.02
CA GLN A 51 7.29 8.50 -0.79
C GLN A 51 6.87 7.73 0.47
N PRO A 52 7.56 7.88 1.61
CA PRO A 52 7.11 7.30 2.85
C PRO A 52 5.83 7.99 3.37
N PRO A 53 4.90 7.24 4.00
CA PRO A 53 3.66 7.81 4.54
C PRO A 53 3.84 8.60 5.84
N ASP A 54 5.03 8.55 6.44
CA ASP A 54 5.35 8.99 7.82
C ASP A 54 6.77 9.62 7.95
N LEU A 55 7.20 10.38 6.94
CA LEU A 55 8.54 11.01 6.84
C LEU A 55 9.73 10.04 7.00
N GLY A 56 9.51 8.75 6.74
CA GLY A 56 10.56 7.73 6.75
C GLY A 56 10.77 7.05 8.11
N SER A 57 9.88 7.29 9.09
CA SER A 57 9.90 6.54 10.34
C SER A 57 9.71 5.03 10.11
N ARG A 58 9.00 4.64 9.04
CA ARG A 58 9.04 3.29 8.50
C ARG A 58 9.95 3.21 7.27
N ARG A 59 11.24 2.94 7.49
CA ARG A 59 12.28 2.80 6.44
C ARG A 59 11.94 1.91 5.24
N ASN A 60 10.97 1.00 5.37
CA ASN A 60 10.58 0.03 4.34
C ASN A 60 9.15 0.21 3.81
N TYR A 61 8.45 1.29 4.18
CA TYR A 61 7.10 1.58 3.68
C TYR A 61 7.12 2.80 2.78
N ARG A 62 6.55 2.63 1.58
CA ARG A 62 6.41 3.67 0.59
C ARG A 62 5.02 3.59 -0.03
N ILE A 63 4.52 4.76 -0.39
CA ILE A 63 3.31 4.98 -1.16
C ILE A 63 3.76 5.11 -2.61
N ASP A 64 3.09 4.40 -3.52
CA ASP A 64 3.44 4.46 -4.95
C ASP A 64 3.31 5.89 -5.50
N VAL A 65 2.20 6.57 -5.17
CA VAL A 65 2.01 7.99 -5.49
C VAL A 65 1.27 8.72 -4.36
N LEU A 66 1.78 9.88 -3.97
CA LEU A 66 1.10 10.82 -3.07
C LEU A 66 0.98 12.18 -3.77
N ILE A 67 -0.24 12.66 -3.94
CA ILE A 67 -0.51 13.96 -4.55
C ILE A 67 -0.69 14.99 -3.45
N PHE A 68 0.15 16.01 -3.49
CA PHE A 68 0.01 17.18 -2.65
C PHE A 68 -0.67 18.32 -3.39
N GLU A 69 -1.40 19.14 -2.66
CA GLU A 69 -1.86 20.45 -3.10
C GLU A 69 -1.12 21.52 -2.29
N HIS A 70 -0.60 22.52 -2.98
CA HIS A 70 -0.12 23.75 -2.36
C HIS A 70 -1.33 24.67 -2.13
N ASN A 71 -1.80 24.71 -0.89
CA ASN A 71 -2.97 25.51 -0.55
C ASN A 71 -2.55 26.94 -0.17
N ILE A 72 -2.96 27.91 -0.99
CA ILE A 72 -2.63 29.33 -0.85
C ILE A 72 -3.45 30.00 0.29
N MET A 73 -4.54 29.37 0.74
CA MET A 73 -5.47 29.90 1.75
C MET A 73 -5.07 29.56 3.20
N TYR A 74 -4.20 28.59 3.44
CA TYR A 74 -3.70 28.33 4.79
C TYR A 74 -2.57 29.31 5.13
N SER A 75 -2.59 29.83 6.35
CA SER A 75 -1.77 30.94 6.86
C SER A 75 -0.24 30.70 6.87
N ALA A 76 0.22 29.56 6.37
CA ALA A 76 1.64 29.19 6.28
C ALA A 76 2.01 28.99 4.79
N PRO A 77 2.66 29.98 4.15
CA PRO A 77 3.20 29.84 2.81
C PRO A 77 4.11 28.60 2.72
N GLY A 78 3.92 27.76 1.69
CA GLY A 78 4.77 26.60 1.42
C GLY A 78 4.31 25.27 2.02
N LEU A 79 3.15 25.21 2.67
CA LEU A 79 2.61 23.94 3.16
C LEU A 79 2.01 23.10 2.01
N LEU A 80 2.53 21.88 1.84
CA LEU A 80 1.97 20.88 0.94
C LEU A 80 1.01 19.97 1.72
N VAL A 81 -0.25 19.91 1.28
CA VAL A 81 -1.30 19.10 1.92
C VAL A 81 -1.61 17.89 1.05
N PRO A 82 -1.51 16.65 1.57
CA PRO A 82 -1.92 15.47 0.82
C PRO A 82 -3.40 15.52 0.44
N ARG A 83 -3.71 15.27 -0.83
CA ARG A 83 -5.08 15.20 -1.35
C ARG A 83 -5.48 13.83 -1.84
N LEU A 84 -4.54 13.11 -2.46
CA LEU A 84 -4.82 11.79 -3.03
C LEU A 84 -3.63 10.86 -2.80
N LEU A 85 -3.93 9.67 -2.28
CA LEU A 85 -3.01 8.56 -2.19
C LEU A 85 -3.33 7.53 -3.28
N LEU A 86 -2.35 7.12 -4.07
CA LEU A 86 -2.49 5.96 -4.97
C LEU A 86 -1.64 4.80 -4.47
N GLU A 87 -2.25 3.63 -4.49
CA GLU A 87 -1.58 2.35 -4.28
C GLU A 87 -1.92 1.43 -5.45
N MET A 88 -0.92 0.72 -5.98
CA MET A 88 -1.09 -0.18 -7.10
C MET A 88 -0.51 -1.56 -6.84
N LYS A 89 -1.06 -2.55 -7.55
CA LYS A 89 -0.42 -3.87 -7.70
C LYS A 89 -0.43 -4.26 -9.16
N GLY A 90 0.77 -4.43 -9.72
CA GLY A 90 0.95 -5.07 -11.03
C GLY A 90 0.83 -6.60 -10.94
N GLY A 91 0.53 -7.24 -12.07
CA GLY A 91 0.76 -8.69 -12.25
C GLY A 91 -0.16 -9.64 -11.49
N GLY A 92 -1.46 -9.35 -11.36
CA GLY A 92 -2.43 -10.28 -10.77
C GLY A 92 -2.52 -10.26 -9.24
N GLY A 93 -2.09 -9.16 -8.61
CA GLY A 93 -2.29 -8.91 -7.19
C GLY A 93 -3.76 -8.96 -6.75
N SER A 94 -3.99 -9.23 -5.47
CA SER A 94 -5.34 -9.27 -4.89
C SER A 94 -5.86 -7.86 -4.59
N SER A 95 -7.12 -7.57 -4.94
CA SER A 95 -7.82 -6.34 -4.53
C SER A 95 -7.75 -6.11 -3.01
N LYS A 96 -7.93 -7.18 -2.23
CA LYS A 96 -7.81 -7.12 -0.76
C LYS A 96 -6.42 -6.69 -0.30
N ALA A 97 -5.36 -7.11 -0.99
CA ALA A 97 -3.99 -6.77 -0.62
C ALA A 97 -3.68 -5.29 -0.92
N VAL A 98 -4.05 -4.79 -2.11
CA VAL A 98 -3.87 -3.38 -2.46
C VAL A 98 -4.69 -2.46 -1.55
N GLU A 99 -5.95 -2.83 -1.26
CA GLU A 99 -6.83 -2.07 -0.37
C GLU A 99 -6.32 -2.04 1.08
N SER A 100 -5.79 -3.17 1.58
CA SER A 100 -5.23 -3.22 2.94
C SER A 100 -3.99 -2.34 3.08
N GLN A 101 -3.14 -2.31 2.05
CA GLN A 101 -1.94 -1.46 2.03
C GLN A 101 -2.33 0.02 1.91
N ALA A 102 -3.26 0.34 1.00
CA ALA A 102 -3.80 1.68 0.83
C ALA A 102 -4.43 2.22 2.12
N LEU A 103 -5.21 1.39 2.83
CA LEU A 103 -5.82 1.73 4.12
C LEU A 103 -4.76 2.05 5.18
N ALA A 104 -3.73 1.21 5.29
CA ALA A 104 -2.66 1.41 6.27
C ALA A 104 -1.88 2.71 5.99
N ASN A 105 -1.58 2.98 4.72
CA ASN A 105 -0.89 4.19 4.31
C ASN A 105 -1.75 5.44 4.51
N ALA A 106 -3.03 5.40 4.12
CA ALA A 106 -3.96 6.51 4.29
C ALA A 106 -4.15 6.87 5.77
N ARG A 107 -4.24 5.87 6.67
CA ARG A 107 -4.28 6.10 8.12
C ARG A 107 -3.05 6.84 8.62
N ALA A 108 -1.87 6.39 8.21
CA ALA A 108 -0.61 7.03 8.59
C ALA A 108 -0.55 8.47 8.08
N SER A 109 -0.95 8.73 6.83
CA SER A 109 -0.98 10.09 6.27
C SER A 109 -2.00 10.99 6.95
N ILE A 110 -3.21 10.51 7.23
CA ILE A 110 -4.22 11.29 7.98
C ILE A 110 -3.68 11.72 9.34
N GLN A 111 -3.02 10.83 10.06
CA GLN A 111 -2.43 11.14 11.37
C GLN A 111 -1.24 12.10 11.24
N GLN A 112 -0.30 11.81 10.33
CA GLN A 112 0.93 12.61 10.15
C GLN A 112 0.62 14.05 9.75
N TYR A 113 -0.36 14.26 8.86
CA TYR A 113 -0.71 15.57 8.33
C TYR A 113 -1.96 16.17 9.00
N SER A 114 -2.51 15.52 10.04
CA SER A 114 -3.71 15.96 10.77
C SER A 114 -4.89 16.29 9.85
N LEU A 115 -5.16 15.40 8.90
CA LEU A 115 -6.21 15.58 7.90
C LEU A 115 -7.58 15.21 8.45
N VAL A 116 -8.63 15.87 7.97
CA VAL A 116 -10.03 15.44 8.21
C VAL A 116 -10.41 14.21 7.37
N GLY A 117 -9.65 13.95 6.31
CA GLY A 117 -9.77 12.78 5.46
C GLY A 117 -8.85 12.85 4.25
N LEU A 118 -8.86 11.79 3.46
CA LEU A 118 -7.96 11.62 2.32
C LEU A 118 -8.66 10.83 1.20
N PHE A 119 -8.52 11.29 -0.05
CA PHE A 119 -8.90 10.46 -1.19
C PHE A 119 -7.88 9.36 -1.38
N VAL A 120 -8.36 8.18 -1.73
CA VAL A 120 -7.52 7.02 -2.01
C VAL A 120 -7.93 6.43 -3.34
N GLN A 121 -6.96 6.08 -4.18
CA GLN A 121 -7.19 5.32 -5.40
C GLN A 121 -6.38 4.03 -5.34
N THR A 122 -7.04 2.91 -5.59
CA THR A 122 -6.37 1.61 -5.74
C THR A 122 -6.37 1.21 -7.21
N VAL A 123 -5.25 0.66 -7.68
CA VAL A 123 -5.09 0.22 -9.07
C VAL A 123 -4.63 -1.22 -9.12
N LEU A 124 -5.27 -2.02 -9.98
CA LEU A 124 -4.97 -3.42 -10.21
C LEU A 124 -4.57 -3.65 -11.67
N GLY A 125 -3.39 -4.20 -11.89
CA GLY A 125 -3.02 -4.80 -13.17
C GLY A 125 -3.45 -6.27 -13.20
N ILE A 126 -4.44 -6.58 -14.03
CA ILE A 126 -4.96 -7.93 -14.22
C ILE A 126 -4.79 -8.29 -15.69
N GLU A 127 -4.00 -9.33 -15.95
CA GLU A 127 -3.69 -9.80 -17.31
C GLU A 127 -3.13 -8.67 -18.18
N ARG A 128 -3.96 -8.05 -19.02
CA ARG A 128 -3.60 -6.95 -19.94
C ARG A 128 -4.44 -5.69 -19.74
N ALA A 129 -5.16 -5.60 -18.63
CA ALA A 129 -6.04 -4.47 -18.33
C ALA A 129 -5.73 -3.86 -16.95
N LEU A 130 -5.76 -2.52 -16.90
CA LEU A 130 -5.66 -1.77 -15.66
C LEU A 130 -7.06 -1.46 -15.18
N TYR A 131 -7.30 -1.76 -13.92
CA TYR A 131 -8.55 -1.42 -13.26
C TYR A 131 -8.28 -0.49 -12.10
N PHE A 132 -9.19 0.43 -11.84
CA PHE A 132 -9.06 1.37 -10.73
C PHE A 132 -10.33 1.41 -9.89
N ARG A 133 -10.19 1.89 -8.65
CA ARG A 133 -11.30 2.23 -7.78
C ARG A 133 -10.92 3.40 -6.88
N PHE A 134 -11.90 4.26 -6.59
CA PHE A 134 -11.71 5.42 -5.70
C PHE A 134 -12.45 5.23 -4.39
N TRP A 135 -11.84 5.78 -3.35
CA TRP A 135 -12.29 5.73 -1.99
C TRP A 135 -12.13 7.10 -1.33
N TRP A 136 -12.97 7.35 -0.35
CA TRP A 136 -12.77 8.35 0.67
C TRP A 136 -12.44 7.66 2.00
N MET A 137 -11.56 8.26 2.78
CA MET A 137 -11.31 7.84 4.15
C MET A 137 -11.31 9.07 5.03
N ASP A 138 -12.31 9.18 5.92
CA ASP A 138 -12.35 10.23 6.93
C ASP A 138 -11.55 9.85 8.18
N SER A 139 -11.16 10.86 8.95
CA SER A 139 -10.36 10.71 10.16
C SER A 139 -11.08 10.04 11.33
N VAL A 140 -12.41 9.93 11.27
CA VAL A 140 -13.23 9.35 12.34
C VAL A 140 -13.42 7.86 12.13
N SER A 141 -13.92 7.45 10.96
CA SER A 141 -14.17 6.05 10.62
C SER A 141 -12.89 5.27 10.39
N LEU A 142 -11.86 5.93 9.84
CA LEU A 142 -10.60 5.33 9.41
C LEU A 142 -10.80 4.05 8.58
N GLN A 143 -11.81 4.07 7.71
CA GLN A 143 -12.15 2.99 6.77
C GLN A 143 -12.22 3.53 5.34
N LEU A 144 -11.91 2.67 4.36
CA LEU A 144 -12.09 3.00 2.95
C LEU A 144 -13.58 2.92 2.58
N GLN A 145 -14.18 4.07 2.32
CA GLN A 145 -15.55 4.22 1.83
C GLN A 145 -15.53 4.41 0.31
N PRO A 146 -16.19 3.54 -0.46
CA PRO A 146 -16.09 3.61 -1.92
C PRO A 146 -16.88 4.80 -2.48
N LEU A 147 -16.27 5.59 -3.36
CA LEU A 147 -16.93 6.74 -4.00
C LEU A 147 -17.99 6.35 -5.03
N ASP A 148 -18.01 5.09 -5.45
CA ASP A 148 -19.02 4.54 -6.37
C ASP A 148 -20.24 3.96 -5.64
N GLY A 149 -20.27 3.99 -4.31
CA GLY A 149 -21.32 3.33 -3.52
C GLY A 149 -21.30 1.79 -3.60
N GLY A 150 -20.25 1.23 -4.20
CA GLY A 150 -20.12 -0.21 -4.39
C GLY A 150 -19.73 -0.96 -3.10
N PRO A 151 -19.34 -2.24 -3.21
CA PRO A 151 -18.98 -3.07 -2.06
C PRO A 151 -17.87 -2.47 -1.20
N LYS A 152 -17.95 -2.68 0.12
CA LYS A 152 -16.90 -2.27 1.07
C LYS A 152 -15.55 -2.93 0.75
N SER A 153 -14.46 -2.26 1.16
CA SER A 153 -13.10 -2.77 1.05
C SER A 153 -12.97 -4.17 1.68
N GLY A 154 -12.24 -5.07 1.01
CA GLY A 154 -11.99 -6.44 1.44
C GLY A 154 -13.18 -7.40 1.34
N SER A 155 -14.31 -6.96 0.78
CA SER A 155 -15.47 -7.82 0.50
C SER A 155 -15.17 -8.85 -0.60
N ARG A 156 -15.96 -9.94 -0.63
CA ARG A 156 -15.82 -11.02 -1.63
C ARG A 156 -15.99 -10.51 -3.06
N ASP A 157 -16.91 -9.58 -3.25
CA ASP A 157 -17.24 -8.99 -4.56
C ASP A 157 -16.47 -7.68 -4.83
N GLY A 158 -15.50 -7.33 -3.97
CA GLY A 158 -14.75 -6.07 -4.11
C GLY A 158 -13.98 -5.96 -5.44
N ARG A 159 -13.58 -7.08 -6.05
CA ARG A 159 -12.84 -7.08 -7.33
C ARG A 159 -13.70 -6.70 -8.53
N SER A 160 -14.97 -7.09 -8.57
CA SER A 160 -15.86 -6.77 -9.70
C SER A 160 -16.28 -5.31 -9.73
N ALA A 161 -16.10 -4.59 -8.62
CA ALA A 161 -16.36 -3.15 -8.52
C ALA A 161 -15.25 -2.29 -9.13
N TYR A 162 -14.09 -2.87 -9.48
CA TYR A 162 -13.03 -2.10 -10.13
C TYR A 162 -13.39 -1.80 -11.59
N VAL A 163 -13.12 -0.57 -12.03
CA VAL A 163 -13.46 -0.08 -13.36
C VAL A 163 -12.26 -0.21 -14.29
N GLU A 164 -12.45 -0.84 -15.43
CA GLU A 164 -11.39 -0.99 -16.44
C GLU A 164 -11.08 0.35 -17.13
N LEU A 165 -9.81 0.75 -17.10
CA LEU A 165 -9.33 2.04 -17.58
C LEU A 165 -9.52 2.25 -19.09
N SER A 166 -9.41 1.20 -19.90
CA SER A 166 -9.50 1.27 -21.37
C SER A 166 -10.94 1.33 -21.89
N THR A 167 -11.91 1.00 -21.05
CA THR A 167 -13.34 0.94 -21.42
C THR A 167 -14.01 2.31 -21.30
N GLU A 168 -15.26 2.42 -21.76
CA GLU A 168 -16.06 3.64 -21.54
C GLU A 168 -16.23 3.96 -20.05
N GLY A 169 -16.32 2.94 -19.18
CA GLY A 169 -16.34 3.13 -17.74
C GLY A 169 -15.11 3.89 -17.21
N GLY A 170 -13.97 3.76 -17.89
CA GLY A 170 -12.74 4.49 -17.57
C GLY A 170 -12.88 6.02 -17.63
N ASN A 171 -13.93 6.54 -18.28
CA ASN A 171 -14.26 7.98 -18.29
C ASN A 171 -14.56 8.52 -16.89
N LYS A 172 -14.96 7.67 -15.94
CA LYS A 172 -15.17 8.05 -14.54
C LYS A 172 -13.89 8.57 -13.86
N LEU A 173 -12.71 8.20 -14.36
CA LEU A 173 -11.43 8.63 -13.78
C LEU A 173 -11.30 10.15 -13.70
N GLU A 174 -11.65 10.86 -14.78
CA GLU A 174 -11.59 12.32 -14.83
C GLU A 174 -12.58 12.95 -13.85
N SER A 175 -13.79 12.38 -13.70
CA SER A 175 -14.78 12.82 -12.71
C SER A 175 -14.24 12.68 -11.28
N TYR A 176 -13.61 11.54 -10.95
CA TYR A 176 -13.01 11.36 -9.62
C TYR A 176 -11.83 12.30 -9.37
N TYR A 177 -10.96 12.53 -10.37
CA TYR A 177 -9.89 13.51 -10.22
C TYR A 177 -10.42 14.93 -10.05
N ASN A 178 -11.53 15.30 -10.68
CA ASN A 178 -12.17 16.58 -10.43
C ASN A 178 -12.72 16.70 -8.99
N GLN A 179 -13.22 15.61 -8.40
CA GLN A 179 -13.60 15.60 -6.97
C GLN A 179 -12.38 15.75 -6.05
N VAL A 180 -11.25 15.11 -6.38
CA VAL A 180 -10.00 15.30 -5.63
C VAL A 180 -9.58 16.76 -5.64
N LYS A 181 -9.66 17.41 -6.81
CA LYS A 181 -9.33 18.83 -6.97
C LYS A 181 -10.28 19.77 -6.23
N SER A 182 -11.57 19.42 -6.15
CA SER A 182 -12.54 20.21 -5.38
C SER A 182 -12.41 20.00 -3.86
N GLY A 183 -11.69 18.94 -3.44
CA GLY A 183 -11.49 18.59 -2.03
C GLY A 183 -12.73 18.09 -1.31
N THR A 184 -13.86 17.91 -2.02
CA THR A 184 -15.14 17.49 -1.43
C THR A 184 -15.53 16.10 -1.95
N PRO A 185 -15.57 15.07 -1.11
CA PRO A 185 -16.00 13.74 -1.55
C PRO A 185 -17.50 13.73 -1.80
N ILE A 186 -17.92 13.24 -2.97
CA ILE A 186 -19.33 12.97 -3.25
C ILE A 186 -19.54 11.48 -3.00
N ILE A 187 -20.03 11.15 -1.80
CA ILE A 187 -20.35 9.77 -1.42
C ILE A 187 -21.82 9.55 -1.75
N PRO A 188 -22.17 8.55 -2.58
CA PRO A 188 -23.55 8.17 -2.78
C PRO A 188 -24.16 7.85 -1.41
N THR A 189 -25.11 8.68 -0.98
CA THR A 189 -25.93 8.33 0.16
C THR A 189 -26.79 7.17 -0.32
N GLU A 190 -26.75 6.01 0.35
CA GLU A 190 -27.79 5.02 0.15
C GLU A 190 -29.10 5.74 0.46
N GLU A 191 -29.84 6.15 -0.57
CA GLU A 191 -31.26 6.46 -0.44
C GLU A 191 -31.85 5.19 0.15
N HIS A 192 -31.93 5.16 1.49
CA HIS A 192 -32.76 4.21 2.18
C HIS A 192 -34.11 4.39 1.50
N GLY A 193 -34.56 3.34 0.82
CA GLY A 193 -35.91 3.25 0.31
C GLY A 193 -36.85 3.45 1.48
N GLN A 194 -37.16 4.71 1.78
CA GLN A 194 -38.47 5.05 2.25
C GLN A 194 -39.34 4.71 1.06
N ASP A 195 -39.94 3.52 1.09
CA ASP A 195 -41.15 3.26 0.33
C ASP A 195 -42.00 4.54 0.41
N PRO A 196 -42.48 5.08 -0.72
CA PRO A 196 -43.38 6.20 -0.67
C PRO A 196 -44.54 5.79 0.23
N LEU A 197 -44.62 6.38 1.41
CA LEU A 197 -45.77 6.23 2.29
C LEU A 197 -46.99 6.57 1.43
N ASP A 198 -47.81 5.55 1.22
CA ASP A 198 -49.08 5.62 0.52
C ASP A 198 -49.87 6.83 1.06
N PRO A 199 -50.19 7.86 0.25
CA PRO A 199 -50.77 9.11 0.74
C PRO A 199 -52.26 9.00 1.13
N LEU A 200 -52.76 7.79 1.40
CA LEU A 200 -54.18 7.51 1.58
C LEU A 200 -54.62 7.10 2.99
N ALA A 201 -53.82 7.39 4.02
CA ALA A 201 -54.31 7.25 5.40
C ALA A 201 -53.67 8.28 6.34
N GLN A 202 -54.22 9.49 6.37
CA GLN A 202 -54.59 10.12 7.66
C GLN A 202 -55.41 11.38 7.41
N GLU A 203 -56.69 11.23 7.71
CA GLU A 203 -57.59 12.35 7.94
C GLU A 203 -57.07 13.21 9.09
N VAL A 204 -57.24 14.51 8.86
CA VAL A 204 -57.02 15.64 9.72
C VAL A 204 -57.81 15.51 11.03
N ASP A 205 -57.17 15.74 12.17
CA ASP A 205 -57.81 16.54 13.22
C ASP A 205 -56.77 17.36 14.02
N HIS A 206 -57.22 18.56 14.38
CA HIS A 206 -56.51 19.73 14.83
C HIS A 206 -55.96 19.60 16.25
N SER A 207 -54.85 20.31 16.56
CA SER A 207 -54.80 21.32 17.63
C SER A 207 -53.44 22.02 17.68
N ALA A 208 -53.51 23.34 17.88
CA ALA A 208 -52.43 24.29 17.98
C ALA A 208 -51.76 24.30 19.37
N ASP A 209 -50.71 25.12 19.46
CA ASP A 209 -50.09 25.70 20.66
C ASP A 209 -49.05 24.85 21.44
N ASN A 210 -47.76 25.14 21.21
CA ASN A 210 -46.94 25.94 22.13
C ASN A 210 -45.44 25.92 21.78
N LEU A 211 -44.88 27.11 21.58
CA LEU A 211 -43.46 27.43 21.77
C LEU A 211 -43.15 27.50 23.29
N PRO A 212 -41.94 27.14 23.73
CA PRO A 212 -40.89 28.16 23.91
C PRO A 212 -39.52 27.66 23.40
N ASN A 213 -38.73 28.46 22.69
CA ASN A 213 -37.77 29.44 23.23
C ASN A 213 -36.91 28.92 24.38
N GLU A 214 -35.73 28.39 24.08
CA GLU A 214 -34.60 28.50 25.00
C GLU A 214 -33.27 28.67 24.27
N THR A 215 -32.56 29.67 24.76
CA THR A 215 -31.26 30.22 24.34
C THR A 215 -30.21 29.70 25.32
N LEU A 216 -28.92 29.81 24.96
CA LEU A 216 -27.70 29.61 25.78
C LEU A 216 -27.09 28.19 25.68
N GLY A 217 -25.78 28.02 25.53
CA GLY A 217 -24.67 28.97 25.55
C GLY A 217 -23.39 28.32 25.01
N TYR A 218 -22.57 29.15 24.39
CA TYR A 218 -21.16 28.87 24.13
C TYR A 218 -20.41 28.98 25.46
N GLU A 219 -19.79 27.88 25.90
CA GLU A 219 -18.63 27.95 26.77
C GLU A 219 -17.52 27.14 26.10
N GLY A 220 -16.53 27.88 25.60
CA GLY A 220 -15.22 27.32 25.33
C GLY A 220 -14.47 27.20 26.64
N ASP A 221 -13.74 26.10 26.80
CA ASP A 221 -12.61 26.08 27.69
C ASP A 221 -11.44 25.36 27.03
N ALA A 222 -10.34 26.11 26.97
CA ALA A 222 -9.02 25.63 26.61
C ALA A 222 -8.47 24.78 27.76
N MET A 223 -7.66 23.76 27.45
CA MET A 223 -6.39 23.57 28.14
C MET A 223 -5.49 22.59 27.39
N MET A 224 -4.45 23.17 26.82
CA MET A 224 -3.18 22.55 26.44
C MET A 224 -2.34 22.28 27.70
N ALA A 225 -1.95 21.03 27.90
CA ALA A 225 -0.80 20.51 28.65
C ALA A 225 -0.91 18.98 28.50
N ASP A 226 0.06 18.19 28.07
CA ASP A 226 1.47 18.13 28.39
C ASP A 226 2.21 17.37 27.28
N ILE A 227 3.51 17.63 27.18
CA ILE A 227 4.64 16.71 26.95
C ILE A 227 5.71 17.50 26.18
N ALA A 228 6.44 18.30 26.94
CA ALA A 228 7.81 18.67 26.64
C ALA A 228 8.67 18.12 27.79
N ALA A 229 9.42 17.04 27.53
CA ALA A 229 10.71 16.73 28.16
C ALA A 229 11.16 15.32 27.76
N GLN A 230 12.10 15.23 26.81
CA GLN A 230 13.39 14.59 27.05
C GLN A 230 14.23 14.67 25.77
N GLN A 231 15.01 15.74 25.70
CA GLN A 231 16.30 15.74 25.02
C GLN A 231 17.34 15.09 25.96
N GLY A 232 18.28 14.37 25.37
CA GLY A 232 19.46 13.81 26.00
C GLY A 232 19.70 12.40 25.48
N GLY A 233 20.79 12.05 24.82
CA GLY A 233 22.01 12.78 24.54
C GLY A 233 22.84 11.93 23.58
N VAL A 234 23.75 12.64 22.90
CA VAL A 234 24.78 12.11 22.02
C VAL A 234 25.67 11.12 22.77
N SER A 235 26.01 9.98 22.15
CA SER A 235 27.32 9.37 22.34
C SER A 235 27.69 8.55 21.10
N GLU A 236 28.57 9.14 20.29
CA GLU A 236 29.44 8.42 19.36
C GLU A 236 30.47 7.62 20.17
N SER A 237 30.73 6.36 19.79
CA SER A 237 32.00 5.67 20.02
C SER A 237 32.03 4.33 19.28
N GLU A 238 32.59 4.33 18.07
CA GLU A 238 33.59 3.34 17.63
C GLU A 238 34.98 3.93 17.98
N PRO A 239 36.11 3.18 18.02
CA PRO A 239 36.39 1.93 17.29
C PRO A 239 37.23 0.87 18.04
N GLU A 240 37.46 -0.25 17.34
CA GLU A 240 38.74 -0.95 17.14
C GLU A 240 38.74 -2.48 17.28
N GLU A 241 39.44 -3.07 16.31
CA GLU A 241 39.72 -4.48 16.03
C GLU A 241 40.61 -5.14 17.09
N MET A 242 40.48 -6.45 17.29
CA MET A 242 41.64 -7.30 17.54
C MET A 242 41.36 -8.77 17.22
N ASP A 243 42.08 -9.29 16.22
CA ASP A 243 42.30 -10.71 15.98
C ASP A 243 43.10 -11.35 17.14
N GLN A 244 42.81 -12.62 17.47
CA GLN A 244 43.83 -13.69 17.54
C GLN A 244 43.27 -15.08 17.84
N GLU A 245 43.97 -16.07 17.28
CA GLU A 245 43.66 -17.48 17.13
C GLU A 245 43.86 -18.36 18.38
N ALA A 246 43.22 -19.53 18.31
CA ALA A 246 43.68 -20.88 18.70
C ALA A 246 43.96 -21.23 20.18
N GLY A 247 43.19 -22.21 20.67
CA GLY A 247 43.54 -23.06 21.80
C GLY A 247 42.60 -24.25 21.97
N ALA A 248 43.04 -25.43 21.54
CA ALA A 248 42.35 -26.71 21.71
C ALA A 248 42.51 -27.27 23.13
N GLY A 249 41.47 -27.93 23.66
CA GLY A 249 41.55 -28.77 24.86
C GLY A 249 40.17 -29.20 25.39
N PRO A 250 39.90 -30.51 25.61
CA PRO A 250 38.54 -31.03 25.81
C PRO A 250 38.16 -31.10 27.30
N SER A 251 36.90 -30.83 27.64
CA SER A 251 36.26 -31.51 28.78
C SER A 251 34.74 -31.39 28.81
N GLN A 252 34.12 -32.58 28.77
CA GLN A 252 32.93 -33.08 29.46
C GLN A 252 31.66 -32.23 29.64
N ALA A 253 30.57 -32.90 29.30
CA ALA A 253 29.18 -32.46 29.30
C ALA A 253 28.61 -32.13 30.68
N PRO A 254 27.50 -31.37 30.69
CA PRO A 254 26.34 -31.74 31.47
C PRO A 254 25.15 -32.09 30.56
N GLN A 255 24.54 -33.21 30.89
CA GLN A 255 23.24 -33.66 30.39
C GLN A 255 22.17 -32.62 30.74
N GLY A 256 21.48 -32.12 29.71
CA GLY A 256 20.30 -31.29 29.83
C GLY A 256 19.28 -31.73 28.78
N THR A 257 18.31 -32.51 29.23
CA THR A 257 17.23 -33.12 28.45
C THR A 257 16.35 -32.07 27.79
N GLY A 258 16.55 -31.91 26.48
CA GLY A 258 15.55 -31.40 25.56
C GLY A 258 15.68 -32.21 24.28
N GLN A 259 14.93 -33.31 24.16
CA GLN A 259 14.86 -34.11 22.94
C GLN A 259 14.30 -33.23 21.82
N SER A 260 15.20 -32.48 21.17
CA SER A 260 14.96 -31.86 19.87
C SER A 260 14.62 -33.00 18.93
N ARG A 261 13.34 -33.08 18.55
CA ARG A 261 12.88 -33.99 17.51
C ARG A 261 13.80 -33.79 16.31
N ASN A 262 14.67 -34.79 16.05
CA ASN A 262 15.53 -34.87 14.89
C ASN A 262 14.64 -34.89 13.65
N ALA A 263 14.24 -33.70 13.21
CA ALA A 263 13.45 -33.53 12.02
C ALA A 263 14.36 -33.83 10.84
N THR A 264 14.03 -34.89 10.11
CA THR A 264 14.75 -35.31 8.91
C THR A 264 14.95 -34.11 7.99
N PRO A 265 16.19 -33.84 7.53
CA PRO A 265 16.44 -32.78 6.56
C PRO A 265 15.58 -32.96 5.31
N LYS A 266 14.95 -31.88 4.87
CA LYS A 266 14.04 -31.85 3.72
C LYS A 266 14.74 -31.20 2.53
N ARG A 267 14.79 -31.95 1.43
CA ARG A 267 15.24 -31.43 0.15
C ARG A 267 14.17 -30.49 -0.44
N ILE A 268 14.60 -29.34 -0.93
CA ILE A 268 13.78 -28.33 -1.62
C ILE A 268 14.38 -28.03 -2.99
N GLU A 269 13.50 -27.55 -3.87
CA GLU A 269 13.91 -26.98 -5.15
C GLU A 269 14.14 -25.48 -4.96
N ILE A 270 15.32 -25.02 -5.39
CA ILE A 270 15.73 -23.62 -5.33
C ILE A 270 15.68 -23.10 -6.76
N THR A 271 15.01 -21.96 -6.96
CA THR A 271 14.96 -21.24 -8.24
C THR A 271 15.78 -19.96 -8.10
N TYR A 272 16.60 -19.66 -9.10
CA TYR A 272 17.40 -18.45 -9.16
C TYR A 272 16.71 -17.40 -10.03
N GLU A 273 16.63 -16.17 -9.53
CA GLU A 273 16.10 -15.02 -10.24
C GLU A 273 17.19 -13.95 -10.30
N SER A 274 17.73 -13.73 -11.50
CA SER A 274 18.76 -12.72 -11.75
C SER A 274 18.16 -11.33 -11.85
N HIS A 275 18.81 -10.34 -11.24
CA HIS A 275 18.41 -8.94 -11.34
C HIS A 275 19.58 -8.06 -11.81
N THR A 276 19.29 -7.07 -12.67
CA THR A 276 20.33 -6.17 -13.20
C THR A 276 20.72 -5.05 -12.22
N LEU A 277 19.78 -4.60 -11.41
CA LEU A 277 19.91 -3.39 -10.57
C LEU A 277 19.76 -3.67 -9.07
N ARG A 278 19.61 -4.93 -8.68
CA ARG A 278 19.42 -5.37 -7.29
C ARG A 278 20.15 -6.70 -7.09
N LYS A 279 20.35 -7.09 -5.83
CA LYS A 279 20.88 -8.41 -5.50
C LYS A 279 19.96 -9.50 -6.03
N ASP A 280 20.55 -10.52 -6.64
CA ASP A 280 19.84 -11.71 -7.11
C ASP A 280 19.06 -12.40 -5.99
N LYS A 281 17.96 -13.05 -6.34
CA LYS A 281 17.09 -13.74 -5.39
C LYS A 281 17.06 -15.25 -5.61
N PHE A 282 16.92 -15.95 -4.50
CA PHE A 282 16.76 -17.40 -4.44
C PHE A 282 15.40 -17.73 -3.85
N LEU A 283 14.57 -18.36 -4.66
CA LEU A 283 13.19 -18.65 -4.34
C LEU A 283 13.01 -20.14 -4.02
N PHE A 284 12.24 -20.46 -2.98
CA PHE A 284 11.86 -21.85 -2.70
C PHE A 284 10.54 -21.93 -1.92
N ARG A 285 9.93 -23.11 -1.87
CA ARG A 285 8.76 -23.39 -1.00
C ARG A 285 9.12 -24.45 0.03
N LYS A 286 8.78 -24.22 1.31
CA LYS A 286 8.94 -25.24 2.38
C LYS A 286 8.05 -26.48 2.19
N HIS A 287 6.92 -26.29 1.51
CA HIS A 287 5.92 -27.32 1.22
C HIS A 287 5.39 -27.11 -0.20
N LYS A 288 4.95 -28.17 -0.89
CA LYS A 288 4.50 -28.12 -2.30
C LYS A 288 3.43 -27.04 -2.60
N LYS A 289 2.55 -26.74 -1.63
CA LYS A 289 1.50 -25.69 -1.72
C LYS A 289 1.75 -24.48 -0.80
N GLY A 290 2.94 -24.39 -0.19
CA GLY A 290 3.28 -23.31 0.75
C GLY A 290 3.65 -21.99 0.06
N ARG A 291 3.77 -20.91 0.83
CA ARG A 291 4.26 -19.61 0.34
C ARG A 291 5.68 -19.74 -0.24
N ILE A 292 5.97 -18.98 -1.29
CA ILE A 292 7.35 -18.82 -1.81
C ILE A 292 8.12 -17.94 -0.83
N HIS A 293 9.26 -18.46 -0.38
CA HIS A 293 10.27 -17.71 0.35
C HIS A 293 11.26 -17.13 -0.65
N SER A 294 11.59 -15.85 -0.49
CA SER A 294 12.65 -15.16 -1.23
C SER A 294 13.83 -14.92 -0.30
N THR A 295 15.02 -15.28 -0.74
CA THR A 295 16.29 -15.19 0.02
C THR A 295 17.41 -14.63 -0.85
N GLU A 296 18.52 -14.24 -0.24
CA GLU A 296 19.77 -13.83 -0.91
C GLU A 296 20.86 -14.90 -0.69
N ILE A 297 21.98 -14.84 -1.42
CA ILE A 297 23.08 -15.82 -1.29
C ILE A 297 23.60 -15.93 0.14
N GLU A 298 23.61 -14.80 0.86
CA GLU A 298 24.09 -14.68 2.24
C GLU A 298 23.23 -15.48 3.24
N ASP A 299 22.00 -15.83 2.89
CA ASP A 299 21.09 -16.65 3.70
C ASP A 299 21.41 -18.15 3.65
N TRP A 300 22.39 -18.57 2.86
CA TRP A 300 22.70 -19.98 2.61
C TRP A 300 24.12 -20.35 3.08
N ASP A 301 24.22 -21.52 3.71
CA ASP A 301 25.48 -22.23 3.92
C ASP A 301 25.73 -23.12 2.70
N VAL A 302 26.82 -22.85 1.97
CA VAL A 302 27.17 -23.59 0.75
C VAL A 302 28.28 -24.59 1.04
N LYS A 303 28.03 -25.86 0.73
CA LYS A 303 29.02 -26.94 0.86
C LYS A 303 29.17 -27.67 -0.46
N ARG A 304 30.41 -27.80 -0.95
CA ARG A 304 30.72 -28.59 -2.14
C ARG A 304 30.79 -30.08 -1.77
N THR A 305 30.03 -30.90 -2.47
CA THR A 305 30.02 -32.36 -2.37
C THR A 305 30.42 -32.98 -3.72
N ARG A 306 30.51 -34.31 -3.79
CA ARG A 306 30.78 -35.02 -5.06
C ARG A 306 29.68 -34.80 -6.09
N ASP A 307 28.44 -34.61 -5.64
CA ASP A 307 27.25 -34.48 -6.49
C ASP A 307 26.94 -33.02 -6.88
N GLY A 308 27.71 -32.06 -6.39
CA GLY A 308 27.56 -30.64 -6.69
C GLY A 308 27.64 -29.75 -5.47
N GLU A 309 27.13 -28.52 -5.60
CA GLU A 309 27.05 -27.57 -4.49
C GLU A 309 25.70 -27.73 -3.78
N VAL A 310 25.75 -28.09 -2.50
CA VAL A 310 24.60 -28.25 -1.61
C VAL A 310 24.45 -26.98 -0.78
N TRP A 311 23.26 -26.41 -0.82
CA TRP A 311 22.92 -25.15 -0.16
C TRP A 311 21.96 -25.45 0.98
N THR A 312 22.30 -25.03 2.19
CA THR A 312 21.48 -25.22 3.40
C THR A 312 21.02 -23.87 3.92
N TRP A 313 19.72 -23.71 4.16
CA TRP A 313 19.19 -22.41 4.58
C TRP A 313 19.56 -22.11 6.04
N LYS A 314 20.28 -21.01 6.28
CA LYS A 314 20.84 -20.68 7.61
C LYS A 314 19.77 -20.54 8.69
N LYS A 315 18.63 -19.93 8.34
CA LYS A 315 17.52 -19.69 9.29
C LYS A 315 16.86 -20.98 9.78
N ASP A 316 16.84 -22.02 8.94
CA ASP A 316 16.27 -23.32 9.29
C ASP A 316 17.01 -24.42 8.54
N LYS A 317 18.09 -24.91 9.17
CA LYS A 317 19.03 -25.89 8.61
C LYS A 317 18.40 -27.24 8.23
N LYS A 318 17.10 -27.42 8.46
CA LYS A 318 16.32 -28.55 7.98
C LYS A 318 16.10 -28.50 6.48
N TYR A 319 16.17 -27.34 5.83
CA TYR A 319 15.92 -27.20 4.40
C TYR A 319 17.22 -27.07 3.62
N TRP A 320 17.38 -27.92 2.61
CA TRP A 320 18.56 -27.92 1.75
C TRP A 320 18.18 -28.19 0.29
N GLY A 321 18.98 -27.70 -0.65
CA GLY A 321 18.79 -27.93 -2.08
C GLY A 321 20.11 -27.97 -2.82
N TYR A 322 20.08 -28.35 -4.10
CA TYR A 322 21.23 -28.17 -4.97
C TYR A 322 21.24 -26.76 -5.54
N ARG A 323 22.42 -26.30 -5.95
CA ARG A 323 22.57 -25.05 -6.68
C ARG A 323 21.56 -24.96 -7.85
N PRO A 324 20.81 -23.87 -7.97
CA PRO A 324 19.83 -23.68 -9.03
C PRO A 324 20.49 -23.69 -10.42
N HIS A 325 19.78 -24.22 -11.41
CA HIS A 325 20.17 -24.12 -12.82
C HIS A 325 20.08 -22.67 -13.29
N GLY A 326 21.04 -22.23 -14.12
CA GLY A 326 21.13 -20.86 -14.65
C GLY A 326 22.10 -19.93 -13.91
N MET A 327 22.61 -20.32 -12.75
CA MET A 327 23.63 -19.54 -12.05
C MET A 327 25.02 -19.83 -12.65
N SER A 328 25.60 -18.89 -13.39
CA SER A 328 26.96 -19.03 -13.96
C SER A 328 28.00 -19.21 -12.84
N ARG A 329 28.98 -20.11 -13.05
CA ARG A 329 30.17 -20.20 -12.19
C ARG A 329 31.05 -18.99 -12.49
N ARG A 330 30.85 -17.91 -11.73
CA ARG A 330 31.85 -16.84 -11.66
C ARG A 330 32.98 -17.25 -10.75
#